data_AF-A0A9E5P0M7-F1
#
_entry.id   AF-A0A9E5P0M7-F1
#
_cell.length_a   1.000
_cell.length_b   1.000
_cell.length_c   1.000
_cell.angle_alpha   90.00
_cell.angle_beta   90.00
_cell.angle_gamma   90.00
#
_symmetry.space_group_name_H-M   'P 1'
#
loop_
_entity.id
_entity.type
_entity.pdbx_description
1 polymer ?
#
loop_
_entity_poly.entity_id
_entity_poly.type
_entity_poly.pdbx_seq_one_letter_code
_entity_poly.pdbx_strand_id
1 'polypeptide(L)'
;MKCAVVDLSAIGFEFIEDCSGEGEFATFVKEGGNAIHHVCLLTDEIEVDIKVLEKRGIEMVDQVPRIGLRGKKRAFTRSSSLKGIF
;
A
#
# COMPACT_ATOMS: atom_id res chain seq x y z
N MET A 1 6.73 -10.39 10.35
CA MET A 1 6.99 -9.48 9.23
C MET A 1 8.25 -8.67 9.47
N LYS A 2 9.10 -8.57 8.44
CA LYS A 2 10.27 -7.69 8.36
C LYS A 2 10.11 -6.81 7.12
N CYS A 3 10.68 -5.61 7.15
CA CYS A 3 10.71 -4.74 5.99
C CYS A 3 12.09 -4.11 5.83
N ALA A 4 12.65 -4.16 4.63
CA ALA A 4 13.82 -3.38 4.25
C ALA A 4 13.39 -2.22 3.35
N VAL A 5 13.79 -1.00 3.70
CA VAL A 5 13.49 0.21 2.94
C VAL A 5 14.75 0.66 2.21
N VAL A 6 14.66 0.79 0.89
CA VAL A 6 15.75 1.28 0.04
C VAL A 6 15.31 2.59 -0.59
N ASP A 7 16.02 3.66 -0.28
CA ASP A 7 15.79 4.99 -0.86
C ASP A 7 16.63 5.15 -2.13
N LEU A 8 15.97 5.42 -3.26
CA LEU A 8 16.59 5.66 -4.56
C LEU A 8 16.36 7.11 -5.01
N SER A 9 16.32 8.04 -4.05
CA SER A 9 16.05 9.47 -4.24
C SER A 9 14.61 9.75 -4.69
N ALA A 10 14.30 9.55 -5.96
CA ALA A 10 12.99 9.88 -6.52
C ALA A 10 11.91 8.83 -6.18
N ILE A 11 12.34 7.59 -5.92
CA ILE A 11 11.46 6.47 -5.57
C ILE A 11 12.05 5.71 -4.38
N GLY A 12 11.22 4.97 -3.67
CA GLY A 12 11.65 4.06 -2.62
C GLY A 12 11.10 2.65 -2.85
N PHE A 13 11.88 1.64 -2.51
CA PHE A 13 11.42 0.25 -2.45
C PHE A 13 11.23 -0.20 -1.00
N GLU A 14 10.12 -0.87 -0.75
CA GLU A 14 9.85 -1.57 0.51
C GLU A 14 9.81 -3.06 0.21
N PHE A 15 10.84 -3.78 0.66
CA PHE A 15 10.91 -5.23 0.57
C PHE A 15 10.28 -5.82 1.81
N ILE A 16 9.11 -6.44 1.64
CA ILE A 16 8.33 -7.00 2.74
C ILE A 16 8.55 -8.51 2.78
N GLU A 17 8.96 -9.02 3.93
CA GLU A 17 9.10 -10.44 4.19
C GLU A 17 8.18 -10.84 5.34
N ASP A 18 7.30 -11.80 5.11
CA ASP A 18 6.49 -12.38 6.17
C ASP A 18 7.00 -13.76 6.59
N CYS A 19 7.76 -13.78 7.68
CA CYS A 19 8.32 -14.99 8.27
C CYS A 19 7.30 -15.83 9.07
N SER A 20 6.02 -15.44 9.13
CA SER A 20 5.00 -16.19 9.90
C SER A 20 4.54 -17.47 9.21
N GLY A 21 4.65 -17.54 7.88
CA GLY A 21 4.15 -18.65 7.07
C GLY A 21 2.64 -18.62 6.81
N GLU A 22 1.85 -17.78 7.49
CA GLU A 22 0.39 -17.78 7.40
C GLU A 22 -0.24 -16.38 7.27
N GLY A 23 0.52 -15.30 7.38
CA GLY A 23 0.00 -13.94 7.20
C GLY A 23 -0.32 -13.57 5.75
N GLU A 24 -1.01 -12.44 5.56
CA GLU A 24 -1.51 -11.98 4.24
C GLU A 24 -0.41 -11.96 3.17
N PHE A 25 0.79 -11.46 3.50
CA PHE A 25 1.92 -11.45 2.57
C PHE A 25 2.50 -12.84 2.31
N ALA A 26 2.48 -13.74 3.30
CA ALA A 26 2.90 -15.12 3.09
C ALA A 26 1.94 -15.86 2.13
N THR A 27 0.63 -15.64 2.28
CA THR A 27 -0.39 -16.16 1.37
C THR A 27 -0.23 -15.57 -0.04
N PHE A 28 -0.07 -14.25 -0.17
CA PHE A 28 0.20 -13.58 -1.44
C PHE A 28 1.39 -14.20 -2.19
N VAL A 29 2.52 -14.41 -1.50
CA VAL A 29 3.72 -15.01 -2.09
C VAL A 29 3.51 -16.49 -2.44
N LYS A 30 2.75 -17.25 -1.63
CA LYS A 30 2.43 -18.66 -1.93
C LYS A 30 1.56 -18.80 -3.19
N GLU A 31 0.62 -17.89 -3.39
CA GLU A 31 -0.33 -17.95 -4.52
C GLU A 31 0.26 -17.38 -5.81
N GLY A 32 1.02 -16.28 -5.71
CA GLY A 32 1.48 -15.51 -6.87
C GLY A 32 3.00 -15.42 -7.05
N GLY A 33 3.79 -15.96 -6.12
CA GLY A 33 5.23 -15.75 -6.06
C GLY A 33 5.61 -14.34 -5.59
N ASN A 34 6.91 -14.03 -5.62
CA ASN A 34 7.39 -12.69 -5.29
C ASN A 34 7.02 -11.70 -6.40
N ALA A 35 6.33 -10.62 -6.05
CA ALA A 35 5.85 -9.62 -7.01
C ALA A 35 5.74 -8.23 -6.37
N ILE A 36 5.48 -7.21 -7.19
CA ILE A 36 5.10 -5.88 -6.71
C ILE A 36 3.69 -5.98 -6.12
N HIS A 37 3.56 -5.77 -4.81
CA HIS A 37 2.28 -5.83 -4.12
C HIS A 37 1.44 -4.57 -4.31
N HIS A 38 2.06 -3.39 -4.24
CA HIS A 38 1.34 -2.12 -4.41
C HIS A 38 2.28 -1.00 -4.83
N VAL A 39 1.70 0.10 -5.31
CA VAL A 39 2.41 1.36 -5.59
C VAL A 39 1.88 2.41 -4.62
N CYS A 40 2.79 3.09 -3.93
CA CYS A 40 2.44 4.19 -3.03
C CYS A 40 2.77 5.52 -3.71
N LEU A 41 1.77 6.41 -3.79
CA LEU A 41 1.95 7.77 -4.28
C LEU A 41 2.06 8.74 -3.10
N LEU A 42 3.01 9.65 -3.17
CA LEU A 42 3.16 10.72 -2.17
C LEU A 42 2.11 11.81 -2.40
N THR A 43 1.61 12.36 -1.30
CA THR A 43 0.68 13.49 -1.28
C THR A 43 0.99 14.39 -0.10
N ASP A 44 0.69 15.67 -0.26
CA ASP A 44 0.84 16.70 0.76
C ASP A 44 -0.34 16.71 1.75
N GLU A 45 -1.56 16.39 1.29
CA GLU A 45 -2.83 16.58 2.03
C GLU A 45 -3.70 15.31 1.95
N ILE A 46 -3.26 14.23 2.61
CA ILE A 46 -3.88 12.90 2.48
C ILE A 46 -5.37 12.87 2.84
N GLU A 47 -5.81 13.65 3.85
CA GLU A 47 -7.22 13.75 4.22
C GLU A 47 -8.08 14.42 3.13
N VAL A 48 -7.50 15.36 2.36
CA VAL A 48 -8.18 16.01 1.24
C VAL A 48 -8.27 15.05 0.06
N ASP A 49 -7.17 14.36 -0.24
CA ASP A 49 -7.11 13.43 -1.37
C ASP A 49 -8.03 12.23 -1.21
N ILE A 50 -8.17 11.68 0.00
CA ILE A 50 -9.16 10.64 0.29
C ILE A 50 -10.56 11.11 -0.12
N LYS A 51 -10.97 12.31 0.31
CA LYS A 51 -12.29 12.86 -0.03
C LYS A 51 -12.45 13.10 -1.53
N VAL A 52 -11.40 13.49 -2.23
CA VAL A 52 -11.41 13.66 -3.69
C VAL A 52 -11.62 12.33 -4.39
N LEU A 53 -10.91 11.27 -3.95
CA LEU A 53 -11.05 9.92 -4.49
C LEU A 53 -12.45 9.35 -4.24
N GLU A 54 -12.98 9.49 -3.03
CA GLU A 54 -14.35 9.06 -2.70
C GLU A 54 -15.40 9.78 -3.56
N LYS A 55 -15.27 11.10 -3.76
CA LYS A 55 -16.15 11.88 -4.65
C LYS A 55 -16.08 11.42 -6.11
N ARG A 56 -14.96 10.84 -6.54
CA ARG A 56 -14.77 10.25 -7.87
C ARG A 56 -15.26 8.80 -7.96
N GLY A 57 -15.84 8.26 -6.89
CA GLY A 57 -16.35 6.88 -6.85
C GLY A 57 -15.26 5.83 -6.66
N ILE A 58 -14.06 6.22 -6.22
CA ILE A 58 -13.00 5.28 -5.86
C ILE A 58 -13.28 4.75 -4.46
N GLU A 59 -13.34 3.43 -4.32
CA GLU A 59 -13.57 2.79 -3.03
C GLU A 59 -12.28 2.79 -2.21
N MET A 60 -12.33 3.37 -1.01
CA MET A 60 -11.21 3.43 -0.07
C MET A 60 -11.28 2.26 0.92
N VAL A 61 -10.14 1.61 1.17
CA VAL A 61 -9.97 0.71 2.33
C VAL A 61 -9.82 1.57 3.59
N ASP A 62 -9.05 2.65 3.48
CA ASP A 62 -8.76 3.58 4.57
C ASP A 62 -9.49 4.91 4.33
N GLN A 63 -10.69 5.07 4.90
CA GLN A 63 -11.43 6.35 4.88
C GLN A 63 -10.80 7.42 5.79
N VAL A 64 -10.01 6.98 6.77
CA VAL A 64 -9.19 7.82 7.64
C VAL A 64 -7.75 7.32 7.56
N PRO A 65 -6.76 8.21 7.34
CA PRO A 65 -5.37 7.79 7.24
C PRO A 65 -4.90 7.08 8.50
N ARG A 66 -4.14 6.00 8.32
CA ARG A 66 -3.48 5.28 9.41
C ARG A 66 -1.98 5.55 9.40
N ILE A 67 -1.33 5.43 10.56
CA ILE A 67 0.13 5.47 10.62
C ILE A 67 0.70 4.18 10.03
N GLY A 68 1.49 4.33 8.98
CA GLY A 68 2.15 3.24 8.28
C GLY A 68 3.62 3.10 8.66
N LEU A 69 4.36 2.42 7.78
CA LEU A 69 5.80 2.31 7.87
C LEU A 69 6.45 3.70 7.91
N ARG A 70 7.58 3.84 8.60
CA ARG A 70 8.33 5.10 8.73
C ARG A 70 7.56 6.23 9.45
N GLY A 71 6.48 5.90 10.16
CA GLY A 71 5.68 6.88 10.93
C GLY A 71 4.89 7.86 10.07
N LYS A 72 4.72 7.58 8.78
CA LYS A 72 3.96 8.43 7.84
C LYS A 72 2.49 8.02 7.82
N LYS A 73 1.60 8.98 7.56
CA LYS A 73 0.19 8.67 7.27
C LYS A 73 0.09 7.96 5.93
N ARG A 74 -0.77 6.94 5.84
CA ARG A 74 -1.08 6.19 4.63
C ARG A 74 -2.59 5.92 4.52
N ALA A 75 -3.04 5.70 3.30
CA ALA A 75 -4.39 5.21 3.01
C ALA A 75 -4.36 4.37 1.73
N PHE A 76 -5.03 3.23 1.74
CA PHE A 76 -5.20 2.37 0.58
C PHE A 76 -6.57 2.53 -0.07
N THR A 77 -6.60 2.50 -1.40
CA THR A 77 -7.80 2.23 -2.20
C THR A 77 -8.04 0.72 -2.25
N ARG A 78 -9.28 0.27 -2.49
CA ARG A 78 -9.54 -1.14 -2.79
C ARG A 78 -9.04 -1.45 -4.21
N SER A 79 -8.32 -2.58 -4.38
CA SER A 79 -7.67 -2.92 -5.66
C SER A 79 -8.64 -3.06 -6.83
N SER A 80 -9.90 -3.46 -6.57
CA SER A 80 -11.00 -3.45 -7.55
C SER A 80 -11.19 -2.11 -8.26
N SER A 81 -10.79 -0.99 -7.64
CA SER A 81 -10.94 0.36 -8.21
C SER A 81 -9.86 0.71 -9.24
N LEU A 82 -8.70 0.04 -9.24
CA LEU A 82 -7.51 0.47 -10.00
C LEU A 82 -7.21 -0.35 -11.26
N LYS A 83 -7.90 -1.48 -11.48
CA LYS A 83 -7.80 -2.34 -12.68
C LYS A 83 -6.36 -2.55 -13.17
N GLY A 84 -5.55 -3.31 -12.43
CA GLY A 84 -4.21 -3.73 -12.87
C GLY A 84 -3.16 -3.85 -11.76
N ILE A 85 -3.43 -3.28 -10.59
CA ILE A 85 -2.70 -3.51 -9.35
C ILE A 85 -3.67 -4.22 -8.41
N PHE A 86 -3.36 -5.47 -8.06
CA PHE A 86 -4.28 -6.42 -7.42
C PHE A 86 -4.01 -6.56 -5.92
#